data_AF-A0A349K504-F1
#
_entry.id   AF-A0A349K504-F1
#
_cell.length_a   1.000
_cell.length_b   1.000
_cell.length_c   1.000
_cell.angle_alpha   90.00
_cell.angle_beta   90.00
_cell.angle_gamma   90.00
#
_symmetry.space_group_name_H-M   'P 1'
#
loop_
_entity.id
_entity.type
_entity.pdbx_description
1 polymer ?
#
loop_
_entity_poly.entity_id
_entity_poly.type
_entity_poly.pdbx_seq_one_letter_code
_entity_poly.pdbx_strand_id
1 'polypeptide(L)'
;GSFKQQLGAASMALQSSLGMTCDTLANRVEAPCLGRNVTAASNALSSANMALADYQHLVPFDEVVDAMKQVSDLMPREICCTGLGGLALTPTSKALEEKLARGLGCCGKVEVES
;
A
#
# COMPACT_ATOMS: atom_id res chain seq x y z
N GLY A 1 -4.94 -25.10 6.67
CA GLY A 1 -5.63 -24.56 7.85
C GLY A 1 -7.11 -24.80 7.73
N SER A 2 -7.82 -24.80 8.85
CA SER A 2 -9.29 -24.89 8.91
C SER A 2 -9.94 -23.59 8.42
N PHE A 3 -11.25 -23.61 8.18
CA PHE A 3 -12.03 -22.43 7.80
C PHE A 3 -11.82 -21.25 8.78
N LYS A 4 -11.83 -21.54 10.09
CA LYS A 4 -11.59 -20.53 11.13
C LYS A 4 -10.18 -19.91 11.03
N GLN A 5 -9.17 -20.72 10.74
CA GLN A 5 -7.79 -20.23 10.55
C GLN A 5 -7.67 -19.38 9.28
N GLN A 6 -8.35 -19.76 8.19
CA GLN A 6 -8.37 -18.98 6.96
C GLN A 6 -8.99 -17.59 7.17
N LEU A 7 -10.14 -17.51 7.85
CA LEU A 7 -10.77 -16.22 8.21
C LEU A 7 -9.90 -15.39 9.14
N GLY A 8 -9.25 -16.02 10.12
CA GLY A 8 -8.32 -15.33 11.01
C GLY A 8 -7.13 -14.72 10.26
N ALA A 9 -6.51 -15.49 9.37
CA ALA A 9 -5.42 -14.99 8.53
C ALA A 9 -5.86 -13.82 7.64
N ALA A 10 -7.02 -13.93 7.01
CA ALA A 10 -7.56 -12.86 6.16
C ALA A 10 -7.88 -11.60 6.97
N SER A 11 -8.50 -11.75 8.14
CA SER A 11 -8.81 -10.63 9.05
C SER A 11 -7.53 -9.89 9.45
N MET A 12 -6.49 -10.60 9.89
CA MET A 12 -5.22 -9.99 10.28
C MET A 12 -4.52 -9.31 9.11
N ALA A 13 -4.52 -9.95 7.93
CA ALA A 13 -3.89 -9.39 6.74
C ALA A 13 -4.55 -8.07 6.32
N LEU A 14 -5.88 -7.97 6.36
CA LEU A 14 -6.62 -6.74 6.04
C LEU A 14 -6.44 -5.65 7.08
N GLN A 15 -6.38 -6.00 8.37
CA GLN A 15 -6.10 -5.03 9.44
C GLN A 15 -4.76 -4.33 9.22
N SER A 16 -3.72 -5.07 8.81
CA SER A 16 -2.39 -4.51 8.51
C SER A 16 -2.36 -3.52 7.34
N SER A 17 -3.36 -3.52 6.46
CA SER A 17 -3.46 -2.62 5.31
C SER A 17 -4.63 -1.63 5.39
N LEU A 18 -5.35 -1.61 6.51
CA LEU A 18 -6.48 -0.70 6.73
C LEU A 18 -6.05 0.77 6.59
N GLY A 19 -6.71 1.52 5.72
CA GLY A 19 -6.41 2.94 5.50
C GLY A 19 -5.11 3.22 4.75
N MET A 20 -4.50 2.22 4.12
CA MET A 20 -3.34 2.44 3.25
C MET A 20 -3.75 3.34 2.07
N THR A 21 -3.21 4.57 2.04
CA THR A 21 -3.35 5.53 0.93
C THR A 21 -2.83 4.93 -0.37
N CYS A 22 -3.12 5.46 -1.55
CA CYS A 22 -2.47 5.05 -2.80
C CYS A 22 -1.77 6.24 -3.45
N ASP A 23 -0.44 6.21 -3.47
CA ASP A 23 0.39 7.32 -3.92
C ASP A 23 1.18 6.94 -5.18
N THR A 24 1.31 7.87 -6.11
CA THR A 24 2.16 7.71 -7.30
C THR A 24 3.51 8.40 -7.09
N LEU A 25 4.56 7.87 -7.70
CA LEU A 25 5.86 8.55 -7.80
C LEU A 25 6.17 8.79 -9.28
N ALA A 26 6.53 10.02 -9.64
CA ALA A 26 6.76 10.45 -11.01
C ALA A 26 5.62 10.07 -11.98
N ASN A 27 4.38 10.03 -11.47
CA ASN A 27 3.18 9.59 -12.18
C ASN A 27 3.30 8.18 -12.81
N ARG A 28 4.01 7.27 -12.14
CA ARG A 28 4.18 5.86 -12.55
C ARG A 28 3.68 4.89 -11.48
N VAL A 29 3.44 3.65 -11.91
CA VAL A 29 3.00 2.52 -11.08
C VAL A 29 4.19 1.57 -10.81
N GLU A 30 5.27 2.12 -10.27
CA GLU A 30 6.50 1.37 -10.01
C GLU A 30 6.90 1.50 -8.55
N ALA A 31 7.35 2.68 -8.14
CA ALA A 31 7.53 3.04 -6.74
C ALA A 31 6.36 3.92 -6.27
N PRO A 32 5.78 3.72 -5.08
CA PRO A 32 6.03 2.63 -4.11
C PRO A 32 5.26 1.32 -4.40
N CYS A 33 4.54 1.23 -5.52
CA CYS A 33 3.62 0.12 -5.84
C CYS A 33 4.27 -1.28 -5.73
N LEU A 34 5.49 -1.46 -6.25
CA LEU A 34 6.23 -2.72 -6.14
C LEU A 34 6.57 -3.06 -4.68
N GLY A 35 7.00 -2.07 -3.90
CA GLY A 35 7.24 -2.24 -2.46
C GLY A 35 5.98 -2.70 -1.74
N ARG A 36 4.80 -2.18 -2.11
CA ARG A 36 3.52 -2.59 -1.54
C ARG A 36 3.16 -4.04 -1.88
N ASN A 37 3.45 -4.51 -3.09
CA ASN A 37 3.26 -5.92 -3.44
C ASN A 37 4.15 -6.83 -2.58
N VAL A 38 5.40 -6.44 -2.34
CA VAL A 38 6.33 -7.17 -1.47
C VAL A 38 5.80 -7.21 -0.03
N THR A 39 5.40 -6.05 0.51
CA THR A 39 4.83 -5.96 1.86
C THR A 39 3.54 -6.78 1.99
N ALA A 40 2.66 -6.72 0.99
CA ALA A 40 1.41 -7.49 0.98
C ALA A 40 1.68 -9.01 0.99
N ALA A 41 2.62 -9.48 0.18
CA ALA A 41 3.01 -10.89 0.17
C ALA A 41 3.61 -11.34 1.51
N SER A 42 4.50 -10.52 2.10
CA SER A 42 5.08 -10.81 3.42
C SER A 42 4.01 -10.82 4.52
N ASN A 43 3.09 -9.86 4.50
CA ASN A 43 1.98 -9.78 5.45
C ASN A 43 1.04 -11.00 5.33
N ALA A 44 0.73 -11.43 4.11
CA ALA A 44 -0.10 -12.62 3.88
C ALA A 44 0.56 -13.89 4.45
N LEU A 45 1.86 -14.07 4.23
CA LEU A 45 2.62 -15.21 4.77
C LEU A 45 2.65 -15.18 6.31
N SER A 46 2.99 -14.03 6.90
CA SER A 46 3.01 -13.87 8.35
C SER A 46 1.64 -14.11 8.98
N SER A 47 0.57 -13.58 8.39
CA SER A 47 -0.80 -13.76 8.87
C SER A 47 -1.25 -15.22 8.78
N ALA A 48 -0.87 -15.93 7.71
CA ALA A 48 -1.13 -17.36 7.57
C ALA A 48 -0.40 -18.17 8.65
N ASN A 49 0.88 -17.86 8.92
CA ASN A 49 1.65 -18.53 9.96
C ASN A 49 1.06 -18.32 11.35
N MET A 50 0.63 -17.09 11.68
CA MET A 50 -0.03 -16.80 12.95
C MET A 50 -1.35 -17.58 13.10
N ALA A 51 -2.16 -17.64 12.04
CA ALA A 51 -3.40 -18.39 12.08
C ALA A 51 -3.19 -19.91 12.20
N LEU A 52 -2.15 -20.46 11.57
CA LEU A 52 -1.78 -21.88 11.71
C LEU A 52 -1.23 -22.20 13.11
N ALA A 53 -0.67 -21.22 13.81
CA ALA A 53 -0.27 -21.31 15.21
C ALA A 53 -1.43 -21.13 16.20
N ASP A 54 -2.68 -21.21 15.72
CA ASP A 54 -3.92 -21.01 16.49
C ASP A 54 -4.00 -19.67 17.25
N TYR A 55 -3.32 -18.65 16.72
CA TYR A 55 -3.48 -17.28 17.20
C TYR A 55 -4.94 -16.83 17.04
N GLN A 56 -5.52 -16.31 18.13
CA GLN A 56 -6.90 -15.82 18.12
C GLN A 56 -6.95 -14.35 17.72
N HIS A 57 -7.37 -14.11 16.48
CA HIS A 57 -7.72 -12.78 15.99
C HIS A 57 -8.90 -12.22 16.79
N LEU A 58 -8.82 -10.94 17.14
CA LEU A 58 -9.79 -10.28 18.03
C LEU A 58 -11.04 -9.78 17.31
N VAL A 59 -10.89 -9.36 16.05
CA VAL A 59 -11.97 -8.76 15.26
C VAL A 59 -12.36 -9.73 14.13
N PRO A 60 -13.64 -10.15 14.05
CA PRO A 60 -14.14 -11.00 12.97
C PRO A 60 -13.86 -10.42 11.58
N PHE A 61 -13.69 -11.30 10.59
CA PHE A 61 -13.37 -10.90 9.22
C PHE A 61 -14.39 -9.90 8.63
N ASP A 62 -15.69 -10.16 8.82
CA ASP A 62 -16.75 -9.32 8.25
C ASP A 62 -16.71 -7.88 8.80
N GLU A 63 -16.47 -7.73 10.10
CA GLU A 63 -16.31 -6.40 10.74
C GLU A 63 -15.09 -5.64 10.20
N VAL A 64 -13.99 -6.35 9.88
CA VAL A 64 -12.82 -5.74 9.24
C VAL A 64 -13.15 -5.27 7.83
N VAL A 65 -13.93 -6.03 7.07
CA VAL A 65 -14.37 -5.63 5.72
C VAL A 65 -15.26 -4.39 5.78
N ASP A 66 -16.20 -4.33 6.71
CA ASP A 66 -17.05 -3.16 6.91
C ASP A 66 -16.22 -1.93 7.33
N ALA A 67 -15.25 -2.11 8.22
CA ALA A 67 -14.32 -1.05 8.59
C ALA A 67 -13.47 -0.57 7.41
N MET A 68 -12.97 -1.49 6.56
CA MET A 68 -12.25 -1.11 5.34
C MET A 68 -13.10 -0.26 4.42
N LYS A 69 -14.38 -0.63 4.23
CA LYS A 69 -15.30 0.15 3.42
C LYS A 69 -15.52 1.55 4.00
N GLN A 70 -15.81 1.66 5.29
CA GLN A 70 -16.03 2.96 5.95
C GLN A 70 -14.81 3.87 5.83
N VAL A 71 -13.61 3.33 6.06
CA VAL A 71 -12.36 4.09 5.89
C VAL A 71 -12.19 4.52 4.44
N SER A 72 -12.52 3.66 3.47
CA SER A 72 -12.40 3.99 2.05
C SER A 72 -13.36 5.10 1.60
N ASP A 73 -14.57 5.13 2.14
CA ASP A 73 -15.57 6.17 1.84
C ASP A 73 -15.14 7.54 2.40
N LEU A 74 -14.27 7.55 3.42
CA LEU A 74 -13.71 8.76 4.03
C LEU A 74 -12.40 9.22 3.36
N MET A 75 -11.81 8.43 2.45
CA MET A 75 -10.53 8.79 1.84
C MET A 75 -10.70 9.97 0.85
N PRO A 76 -9.92 11.06 1.01
CA PRO A 76 -9.85 12.12 0.02
C PRO A 76 -9.37 11.61 -1.34
N ARG A 77 -9.90 12.19 -2.41
CA ARG A 77 -9.57 11.81 -3.79
C ARG A 77 -8.07 11.95 -4.10
N GLU A 78 -7.39 12.89 -3.44
CA GLU A 78 -5.98 13.23 -3.65
C GLU A 78 -5.03 12.08 -3.27
N ILE A 79 -5.44 11.21 -2.35
CA ILE A 79 -4.66 10.06 -1.87
C ILE A 79 -5.15 8.72 -2.43
N CYS A 80 -5.92 8.75 -3.52
CA CYS A 80 -6.47 7.56 -4.20
C CYS A 80 -5.86 7.35 -5.59
N CYS A 81 -4.53 7.33 -5.69
CA CYS A 81 -3.78 7.09 -6.94
C CYS A 81 -4.05 8.11 -8.04
N THR A 82 -4.45 9.33 -7.69
CA THR A 82 -4.80 10.38 -8.67
C THR A 82 -3.62 11.26 -9.06
N GLY A 83 -2.49 11.15 -8.36
CA GLY A 83 -1.31 12.02 -8.56
C GLY A 83 -1.50 13.45 -8.05
N LEU A 84 -2.60 13.73 -7.33
CA LEU A 84 -2.95 15.06 -6.84
C LEU A 84 -2.51 15.32 -5.39
N GLY A 85 -1.86 14.34 -4.75
CA GLY A 85 -1.46 14.41 -3.35
C GLY A 85 -0.29 13.48 -3.05
N GLY A 86 0.12 13.45 -1.78
CA GLY A 86 1.12 12.52 -1.27
C GLY A 86 2.48 12.61 -1.98
N LEU A 87 3.07 11.45 -2.30
CA LEU A 87 4.40 11.36 -2.91
C LEU A 87 4.47 12.04 -4.28
N ALA A 88 3.35 12.10 -5.01
CA ALA A 88 3.30 12.63 -6.37
C ALA A 88 3.73 14.10 -6.44
N LEU A 89 3.39 14.88 -5.41
CA LEU A 89 3.68 16.32 -5.35
C LEU A 89 5.05 16.66 -4.76
N THR A 90 5.80 15.68 -4.27
CA THR A 90 7.13 15.92 -3.69
C THR A 90 8.08 16.50 -4.76
N PRO A 91 9.03 17.38 -4.37
CA PRO A 91 9.99 17.95 -5.32
C PRO A 91 10.75 16.87 -6.10
N THR A 92 11.16 15.80 -5.41
CA THR A 92 11.85 14.65 -6.02
C THR A 92 10.98 13.93 -7.04
N SER A 93 9.70 13.71 -6.76
CA SER A 93 8.77 13.07 -7.71
C SER A 93 8.63 13.88 -9.00
N LYS A 94 8.45 15.20 -8.89
CA LYS A 94 8.34 16.10 -10.07
C LYS A 94 9.63 16.13 -10.88
N ALA A 95 10.78 16.25 -10.20
CA ALA A 95 12.08 16.23 -10.87
C ALA A 95 12.34 14.90 -11.61
N LEU A 96 11.92 13.77 -11.03
CA LEU A 96 12.00 12.46 -11.67
C LEU A 96 11.06 12.35 -12.87
N GLU A 97 9.83 12.85 -12.77
CA GLU A 97 8.87 12.88 -13.88
C GLU A 97 9.45 13.61 -15.09
N GLU A 98 10.03 14.79 -14.89
CA GLU A 98 10.67 15.57 -15.96
C GLU A 98 11.89 14.87 -16.57
N LYS A 99 12.71 14.18 -15.77
CA LYS A 99 13.86 13.42 -16.27
C LYS A 99 13.40 12.28 -17.15
N LEU A 100 12.41 11.51 -16.69
CA LEU A 100 11.84 10.39 -17.44
C LEU A 100 11.14 10.87 -18.72
N ALA A 101 10.45 12.02 -18.69
CA ALA A 101 9.84 12.62 -19.87
C ALA A 101 10.88 13.02 -20.94
N ARG A 102 12.11 13.39 -20.54
CA ARG A 102 13.23 13.70 -21.42
C ARG A 102 13.98 12.47 -21.96
N GLY A 103 13.56 11.26 -21.61
CA GLY A 103 14.24 10.02 -22.00
C GLY A 103 15.61 9.82 -21.33
N LEU A 104 15.93 10.62 -20.31
CA LEU A 104 17.13 10.45 -19.51
C LEU A 104 16.88 9.31 -18.51
N GLY A 105 17.62 8.21 -18.66
CA GLY A 105 17.46 7.04 -17.79
C GLY A 105 17.68 7.34 -16.31
N CYS A 106 17.19 6.43 -15.45
CA CYS A 106 17.19 6.52 -13.98
C CYS A 106 18.57 6.74 -13.33
N CYS A 107 19.67 6.50 -14.05
CA CYS A 107 21.04 6.61 -13.51
C CYS A 107 21.56 8.05 -13.30
N GLY A 108 20.80 9.09 -13.69
CA GLY A 108 21.19 10.48 -13.45
C GLY A 108 20.89 10.92 -12.02
N LYS A 109 21.93 11.06 -11.18
CA LYS A 109 21.85 11.58 -9.79
C LYS A 109 20.85 12.74 -9.68
N VAL A 110 19.90 12.63 -8.75
CA VAL A 110 19.00 13.75 -8.40
C VAL A 110 19.73 14.56 -7.34
N GLU A 111 20.38 15.65 -7.75
CA GLU A 111 20.78 16.70 -6.83
C GLU A 111 19.49 17.46 -6.48
N VAL A 112 18.92 17.13 -5.31
CA VAL A 112 17.84 17.93 -4.74
C VAL A 112 18.53 19.16 -4.16
N GLU A 113 18.49 20.29 -4.86
CA GLU A 113 18.84 21.57 -4.25
C GLU A 113 17.87 21.81 -3.08
N SER A 114 18.44 21.73 -1.87
CA SER A 114 17.79 21.99 -0.58
C SER A 114 17.56 23.48 -0.35
#